data_AF-A0A933TKH5-F1
#
_entry.id   AF-A0A933TKH5-F1
#
_cell.length_a   1.000
_cell.length_b   1.000
_cell.length_c   1.000
_cell.angle_alpha   90.00
_cell.angle_beta   90.00
_cell.angle_gamma   90.00
#
_symmetry.space_group_name_H-M   'P 1'
#
loop_
_entity.id
_entity.type
_entity.pdbx_description
1 polymer ?
#
loop_
_entity_poly.entity_id
_entity_poly.type
_entity_poly.pdbx_seq_one_letter_code
_entity_poly.pdbx_strand_id
1 'polypeptide(L)'
;MMKLSVPRRARGALVVAALMAVVSATAVFGGAGASQRGADPVVLTGADVPPLRGMAPGLLVAFKYDGGWQQVPVQVDERAYIDLGKVYGGAAVGVPVLTYTDAGTFTGADADTNIDDNDEIVVMAKDAGGAPPAFSEPAGVVANSGVQVSVADPLPGG
;
A
#
# COMPACT_ATOMS: atom_id res chain seq x y z
N MET A 1 -4.29 -10.59 -71.80
CA MET A 1 -4.30 -11.63 -70.75
C MET A 1 -4.45 -10.95 -69.40
N MET A 2 -5.39 -11.45 -68.62
CA MET A 2 -6.09 -10.94 -67.42
C MET A 2 -5.25 -10.20 -66.36
N LYS A 3 -5.72 -9.01 -65.93
CA LYS A 3 -5.37 -8.37 -64.66
C LYS A 3 -6.06 -9.16 -63.52
N LEU A 4 -5.30 -9.65 -62.54
CA LEU A 4 -5.85 -10.12 -61.26
C LEU A 4 -5.33 -9.20 -60.15
N SER A 5 -6.22 -8.32 -59.67
CA SER A 5 -6.01 -7.49 -58.49
C SER A 5 -6.54 -8.22 -57.26
N VAL A 6 -5.72 -8.37 -56.22
CA VAL A 6 -6.16 -8.78 -54.88
C VAL A 6 -5.66 -7.75 -53.87
N PRO A 7 -6.54 -7.08 -53.09
CA PRO A 7 -6.12 -6.13 -52.07
C PRO A 7 -5.78 -6.88 -50.78
N ARG A 8 -4.65 -6.57 -50.14
CA ARG A 8 -4.37 -7.03 -48.78
C ARG A 8 -4.04 -5.85 -47.86
N ARG A 9 -5.14 -5.34 -47.30
CA ARG A 9 -5.37 -4.86 -45.93
C ARG A 9 -4.14 -4.27 -45.23
N ALA A 10 -4.15 -2.95 -45.09
CA ALA A 10 -3.33 -2.23 -44.13
C ALA A 10 -3.56 -2.83 -42.73
N ARG A 11 -2.51 -3.38 -42.13
CA ARG A 11 -2.48 -3.72 -40.71
C ARG A 11 -2.36 -2.40 -39.96
N GLY A 12 -3.49 -1.86 -39.53
CA GLY A 12 -3.50 -0.80 -38.53
C GLY A 12 -2.80 -1.31 -37.28
N ALA A 13 -1.67 -0.72 -36.93
CA ALA A 13 -1.05 -0.94 -35.65
C ALA A 13 -1.98 -0.37 -34.59
N LEU A 14 -2.65 -1.26 -33.84
CA LEU A 14 -3.34 -0.91 -32.61
C LEU A 14 -2.24 -0.52 -31.61
N VAL A 15 -1.99 0.77 -31.47
CA VAL A 15 -1.20 1.31 -30.37
C VAL A 15 -2.07 1.14 -29.12
N VAL A 16 -1.86 0.05 -28.39
CA VAL A 16 -2.38 -0.10 -27.03
C VAL A 16 -1.53 0.80 -26.16
N ALA A 17 -1.97 2.06 -26.01
CA ALA A 17 -1.47 2.93 -24.95
C ALA A 17 -1.95 2.33 -23.63
N ALA A 18 -1.07 1.59 -22.94
CA ALA A 18 -1.31 1.20 -21.57
C ALA A 18 -1.33 2.47 -20.72
N LEU A 19 -2.54 2.97 -20.40
CA LEU A 19 -2.71 3.92 -19.30
C LEU A 19 -2.30 3.17 -18.02
N MET A 20 -1.08 3.40 -17.55
CA MET A 20 -0.70 3.14 -16.17
C MET A 20 -1.39 4.20 -15.31
N ALA A 21 -2.69 3.98 -15.03
CA ALA A 21 -3.34 4.67 -13.93
C ALA A 21 -2.70 4.10 -12.65
N VAL A 22 -1.84 4.88 -12.02
CA VAL A 22 -1.36 4.58 -10.66
C VAL A 22 -2.58 4.78 -9.76
N VAL A 23 -3.23 3.66 -9.48
CA VAL A 23 -4.50 3.51 -8.80
C VAL A 23 -4.17 3.34 -7.34
N SER A 24 -4.14 4.43 -6.58
CA SER A 24 -3.74 4.38 -5.18
C SER A 24 -4.92 4.56 -4.23
N ALA A 25 -4.95 3.82 -3.12
CA ALA A 25 -5.87 4.07 -2.00
C ALA A 25 -5.28 5.07 -1.01
N THR A 26 -6.13 5.80 -0.29
CA THR A 26 -5.73 6.85 0.66
C THR A 26 -5.87 6.37 2.09
N ALA A 27 -4.93 6.69 2.98
CA ALA A 27 -5.12 6.66 4.44
C ALA A 27 -5.10 8.11 4.98
N VAL A 28 -6.17 8.59 5.63
CA VAL A 28 -6.27 9.95 6.20
C VAL A 28 -5.92 9.92 7.69
N PHE A 29 -4.76 10.43 8.11
CA PHE A 29 -4.31 10.37 9.51
C PHE A 29 -4.71 11.62 10.31
N GLY A 30 -5.61 11.49 11.30
CA GLY A 30 -6.07 12.61 12.14
C GLY A 30 -5.73 12.46 13.62
N GLY A 31 -5.12 13.48 14.26
CA GLY A 31 -4.84 13.50 15.70
C GLY A 31 -4.33 14.84 16.24
N ALA A 32 -4.81 15.25 17.42
CA ALA A 32 -4.22 16.34 18.21
C ALA A 32 -3.17 15.75 19.17
N GLY A 33 -1.93 16.24 19.15
CA GLY A 33 -0.88 15.85 20.11
C GLY A 33 0.35 15.12 19.53
N ALA A 34 0.43 14.87 18.22
CA ALA A 34 1.61 14.25 17.60
C ALA A 34 2.90 15.11 17.66
N SER A 35 2.85 16.31 18.25
CA SER A 35 3.94 17.30 18.19
C SER A 35 5.22 16.85 18.90
N GLN A 36 5.13 16.15 20.03
CA GLN A 36 6.31 15.65 20.75
C GLN A 36 6.82 14.29 20.25
N ARG A 37 6.00 13.58 19.50
CA ARG A 37 6.27 12.23 18.97
C ARG A 37 6.29 12.18 17.45
N GLY A 38 6.53 13.31 16.79
CA GLY A 38 6.45 13.37 15.33
C GLY A 38 7.42 12.41 14.61
N ALA A 39 8.50 12.01 15.27
CA ALA A 39 9.46 11.03 14.76
C ALA A 39 9.11 9.57 15.11
N ASP A 40 8.02 9.33 15.84
CA ASP A 40 7.56 7.97 16.14
C ASP A 40 6.75 7.43 14.95
N PRO A 41 6.92 6.14 14.60
CA PRO A 41 6.11 5.51 13.58
C PRO A 41 4.70 5.25 14.10
N VAL A 42 3.71 5.46 13.23
CA VAL A 42 2.37 4.91 13.37
C VAL A 42 2.36 3.62 12.54
N VAL A 43 2.28 2.49 13.23
CA VAL A 43 2.31 1.15 12.63
C VAL A 43 0.92 0.56 12.65
N LEU A 44 0.45 0.15 11.48
CA LEU A 44 -0.81 -0.56 11.28
C LEU A 44 -0.52 -1.93 10.67
N THR A 45 -1.46 -2.85 10.84
CA THR A 45 -1.53 -4.08 10.04
C THR A 45 -2.58 -3.94 8.95
N GLY A 46 -2.54 -4.74 7.88
CA GLY A 46 -3.62 -4.74 6.90
C GLY A 46 -4.97 -5.19 7.50
N ALA A 47 -4.98 -5.89 8.63
CA ALA A 47 -6.18 -6.14 9.42
C ALA A 47 -6.83 -4.88 10.00
N ASP A 48 -6.05 -3.82 10.28
CA ASP A 48 -6.57 -2.52 10.78
C ASP A 48 -7.21 -1.68 9.66
N VAL A 49 -6.91 -2.02 8.40
CA VAL A 49 -7.41 -1.34 7.19
C VAL A 49 -8.00 -2.32 6.18
N PRO A 50 -9.06 -3.11 6.54
CA PRO A 50 -9.60 -4.15 5.68
C PRO A 50 -9.96 -3.75 4.24
N PRO A 51 -10.40 -2.51 3.94
CA PRO A 51 -10.66 -2.11 2.56
C PRO A 51 -9.43 -2.13 1.63
N LEU A 52 -8.21 -2.18 2.17
CA LEU A 52 -6.97 -2.23 1.38
C LEU A 52 -6.56 -3.65 0.99
N ARG A 53 -7.22 -4.69 1.50
CA ARG A 53 -6.86 -6.09 1.22
C ARG A 53 -6.90 -6.40 -0.28
N GLY A 54 -5.91 -7.13 -0.76
CA GLY A 54 -5.77 -7.48 -2.18
C GLY A 54 -5.19 -6.35 -3.05
N MET A 55 -4.84 -5.21 -2.48
CA MET A 55 -4.07 -4.17 -3.15
C MET A 55 -2.60 -4.58 -3.26
N ALA A 56 -1.98 -4.36 -4.42
CA ALA A 56 -0.53 -4.47 -4.53
C ALA A 56 0.16 -3.39 -3.67
N PRO A 57 1.13 -3.72 -2.80
CA PRO A 57 1.76 -2.77 -1.88
C PRO A 57 2.26 -1.48 -2.54
N GLY A 58 2.89 -1.61 -3.72
CA GLY A 58 3.43 -0.47 -4.48
C GLY A 58 2.39 0.50 -5.06
N LEU A 59 1.10 0.21 -4.91
CA LEU A 59 0.02 1.11 -5.28
C LEU A 59 -0.48 1.95 -4.10
N LEU A 60 -0.20 1.58 -2.85
CA LEU A 60 -0.68 2.34 -1.69
C LEU A 60 0.01 3.71 -1.61
N VAL A 61 -0.76 4.74 -1.28
CA VAL A 61 -0.23 6.06 -0.97
C VAL A 61 -0.89 6.58 0.30
N ALA A 62 -0.17 7.41 1.06
CA ALA A 62 -0.73 8.09 2.22
C ALA A 62 -0.86 9.59 1.95
N PHE A 63 -1.86 10.21 2.56
CA PHE A 63 -2.07 11.64 2.49
C PHE A 63 -2.40 12.21 3.86
N LYS A 64 -1.95 13.44 4.08
CA LYS A 64 -2.43 14.29 5.17
C LYS A 64 -3.23 15.46 4.62
N TYR A 65 -4.11 16.00 5.45
CA TYR A 65 -4.83 17.22 5.13
C TYR A 65 -4.30 18.40 5.96
N ASP A 66 -3.80 19.43 5.28
CA ASP A 66 -3.33 20.69 5.87
C ASP A 66 -3.65 21.84 4.91
N GLY A 67 -4.88 22.37 5.01
CA GLY A 67 -5.45 23.31 4.04
C GLY A 67 -5.70 22.71 2.64
N GLY A 68 -5.29 21.47 2.42
CA GLY A 68 -5.40 20.69 1.19
C GLY A 68 -4.72 19.34 1.36
N TRP A 69 -4.96 18.42 0.40
CA TRP A 69 -4.32 17.11 0.39
C TRP A 69 -2.83 17.21 0.06
N GLN A 70 -1.98 16.63 0.90
CA GLN A 70 -0.55 16.53 0.70
C GLN A 70 -0.15 15.06 0.83
N GLN A 71 0.54 14.53 -0.18
CA GLN A 71 1.05 13.16 -0.11
C GLN A 71 2.15 13.08 0.93
N VAL A 72 2.17 12.01 1.71
CA VAL A 72 3.19 11.74 2.72
C VAL A 72 3.84 10.38 2.47
N PRO A 73 5.08 10.17 2.95
CA PRO A 73 5.71 8.86 2.85
C PRO A 73 4.88 7.79 3.56
N VAL A 74 4.80 6.62 2.92
CA VAL A 74 4.25 5.39 3.50
C VAL A 74 5.19 4.25 3.17
N GLN A 75 5.38 3.35 4.13
CA GLN A 75 6.07 2.09 3.94
C GLN A 75 5.02 0.98 4.04
N VAL A 76 5.12 -0.01 3.16
CA VAL A 76 4.33 -1.24 3.21
C VAL A 76 5.31 -2.39 3.15
N ASP A 77 5.32 -3.23 4.17
CA ASP A 77 6.17 -4.42 4.22
C ASP A 77 5.31 -5.67 4.27
N GLU A 78 5.69 -6.64 3.46
CA GLU A 78 5.11 -7.97 3.51
C GLU A 78 5.59 -8.72 4.74
N ARG A 79 4.68 -9.45 5.40
CA ARG A 79 4.99 -10.29 6.55
C ARG A 79 4.21 -11.59 6.46
N ALA A 80 4.88 -12.74 6.55
CA ALA A 80 4.21 -14.05 6.60
C ALA A 80 4.61 -14.87 7.83
N TYR A 81 3.80 -15.90 8.11
CA TYR A 81 4.19 -16.97 9.04
C TYR A 81 5.18 -17.91 8.35
N ILE A 82 6.45 -17.84 8.75
CA ILE A 82 7.53 -18.66 8.21
C ILE A 82 8.01 -19.66 9.27
N ASP A 83 8.23 -20.92 8.85
CA ASP A 83 8.80 -21.94 9.72
C ASP A 83 10.30 -21.71 9.92
N LEU A 84 10.76 -21.60 11.17
CA LEU A 84 12.17 -21.33 11.48
C LEU A 84 13.15 -22.38 10.94
N GLY A 85 12.71 -23.63 10.78
CA GLY A 85 13.53 -24.69 10.17
C GLY A 85 13.92 -24.34 8.74
N LYS A 86 12.99 -23.74 7.97
CA LYS A 86 13.25 -23.28 6.60
C LYS A 86 14.21 -22.09 6.57
N VAL A 87 14.09 -21.16 7.51
CA VAL A 87 14.97 -19.97 7.61
C VAL A 87 16.43 -20.39 7.76
N TYR A 88 16.71 -21.45 8.53
CA TYR A 88 18.06 -22.00 8.70
C TYR A 88 18.46 -23.04 7.64
N GLY A 89 17.77 -23.08 6.50
CA GLY A 89 18.08 -23.98 5.37
C GLY A 89 17.73 -25.45 5.60
N GLY A 90 16.97 -25.76 6.65
CA GLY A 90 16.50 -27.09 7.00
C GLY A 90 15.09 -27.39 6.50
N ALA A 91 14.61 -28.59 6.85
CA ALA A 91 13.20 -28.94 6.72
C ALA A 91 12.35 -28.13 7.73
N ALA A 92 11.06 -28.00 7.45
CA ALA A 92 10.13 -27.40 8.42
C ALA A 92 10.11 -28.21 9.73
N VAL A 93 10.15 -27.50 10.85
CA VAL A 93 10.19 -28.09 12.20
C VAL A 93 8.92 -27.86 13.01
N GLY A 94 7.90 -27.22 12.42
CA GLY A 94 6.62 -26.92 13.06
C GLY A 94 6.66 -25.71 13.98
N VAL A 95 7.58 -24.76 13.75
CA VAL A 95 7.73 -23.54 14.55
C VAL A 95 7.53 -22.32 13.65
N PRO A 96 6.27 -21.95 13.34
CA PRO A 96 5.98 -20.76 12.54
C PRO A 96 6.15 -19.49 13.37
N VAL A 97 6.76 -18.47 12.76
CA VAL A 97 6.86 -17.13 13.32
C VAL A 97 6.40 -16.11 12.29
N LEU A 98 5.60 -15.13 12.72
CA LEU A 98 5.26 -13.99 11.87
C LEU A 98 6.49 -13.09 11.75
N THR A 99 7.00 -12.91 10.55
CA THR A 99 8.23 -12.16 10.29
C THR A 99 8.18 -11.50 8.92
N TYR A 100 9.06 -10.52 8.68
CA TYR A 100 9.16 -9.85 7.40
C TYR A 100 9.66 -10.82 6.32
N THR A 101 9.09 -10.68 5.13
CA THR A 101 9.37 -11.50 3.96
C THR A 101 9.95 -10.65 2.84
N ASP A 102 10.93 -11.20 2.15
CA ASP A 102 11.51 -10.62 0.93
C ASP A 102 12.25 -11.72 0.16
N ALA A 103 12.15 -11.70 -1.17
CA ALA A 103 12.72 -12.73 -2.04
C ALA A 103 14.25 -12.89 -1.91
N GLY A 104 14.96 -11.85 -1.47
CA GLY A 104 16.41 -11.83 -1.27
C GLY A 104 16.86 -12.24 0.14
N THR A 105 15.93 -12.61 1.02
CA THR A 105 16.22 -12.95 2.43
C THR A 105 16.04 -14.44 2.72
N PHE A 106 16.45 -14.89 3.93
CA PHE A 106 16.26 -16.28 4.36
C PHE A 106 14.81 -16.65 4.63
N THR A 107 13.92 -15.69 4.85
CA THR A 107 12.49 -15.93 5.04
C THR A 107 11.78 -16.16 3.70
N GLY A 108 12.36 -15.68 2.60
CA GLY A 108 11.77 -15.74 1.26
C GLY A 108 10.66 -14.70 1.07
N ALA A 109 10.11 -14.64 -0.15
CA ALA A 109 8.97 -13.77 -0.45
C ALA A 109 7.69 -14.26 0.25
N ASP A 110 6.75 -13.35 0.47
CA ASP A 110 5.40 -13.74 0.83
C ASP A 110 4.76 -14.55 -0.30
N ALA A 111 3.96 -15.55 0.07
CA ALA A 111 3.18 -16.32 -0.89
C ALA A 111 1.98 -15.52 -1.41
N ASP A 112 1.42 -14.62 -0.59
CA ASP A 112 0.47 -13.60 -1.05
C ASP A 112 1.22 -12.28 -1.22
N THR A 113 1.31 -11.80 -2.46
CA THR A 113 2.10 -10.59 -2.78
C THR A 113 1.27 -9.30 -2.69
N ASN A 114 0.03 -9.41 -2.21
CA ASN A 114 -0.87 -8.27 -2.02
C ASN A 114 -1.09 -8.05 -0.54
N ILE A 115 -1.45 -6.81 -0.17
CA ILE A 115 -1.77 -6.45 1.21
C ILE A 115 -2.78 -7.45 1.79
N ASP A 116 -2.36 -8.15 2.84
CA ASP A 116 -3.19 -9.09 3.61
C ASP A 116 -3.31 -8.69 5.09
N ASP A 117 -3.73 -9.58 5.98
CA ASP A 117 -4.00 -9.24 7.38
C ASP A 117 -2.74 -8.99 8.21
N ASN A 118 -1.61 -9.56 7.81
CA ASN A 118 -0.36 -9.61 8.55
C ASN A 118 0.62 -8.54 8.10
N ASP A 119 0.43 -8.01 6.90
CA ASP A 119 1.29 -6.98 6.33
C ASP A 119 1.28 -5.70 7.14
N GLU A 120 2.44 -5.04 7.16
CA GLU A 120 2.69 -3.85 7.95
C GLU A 120 2.60 -2.60 7.09
N ILE A 121 1.88 -1.59 7.57
CA ILE A 121 1.75 -0.28 6.92
C ILE A 121 2.21 0.78 7.91
N VAL A 122 3.22 1.56 7.53
CA VAL A 122 3.86 2.54 8.42
C VAL A 122 3.82 3.94 7.81
N VAL A 123 3.44 4.91 8.63
CA VAL A 123 3.66 6.35 8.39
C VAL A 123 4.32 6.97 9.62
N MET A 124 4.83 8.20 9.51
CA MET A 124 5.35 8.90 10.69
C MET A 124 4.23 9.71 11.35
N ALA A 125 4.23 9.82 12.69
CA ALA A 125 3.21 10.58 13.41
C ALA A 125 3.17 12.08 13.01
N LYS A 126 4.31 12.68 12.63
CA LYS A 126 4.39 14.06 12.08
C LYS A 126 3.64 14.23 10.74
N ASP A 127 3.37 13.13 10.06
CA ASP A 127 2.65 13.10 8.79
C ASP A 127 1.14 12.95 9.00
N ALA A 128 0.65 12.97 10.24
CA ALA A 128 -0.75 13.22 10.54
C ALA A 128 -1.15 14.67 10.21
N GLY A 129 -2.41 14.86 9.81
CA GLY A 129 -3.00 16.16 9.50
C GLY A 129 -4.35 16.35 10.18
N GLY A 130 -5.06 17.40 9.78
CA GLY A 130 -6.45 17.60 10.17
C GLY A 130 -7.40 16.68 9.41
N ALA A 131 -8.68 16.70 9.79
CA ALA A 131 -9.73 16.20 8.91
C ALA A 131 -10.11 17.29 7.90
N PRO A 132 -10.42 16.95 6.64
CA PRO A 132 -10.94 17.92 5.68
C PRO A 132 -12.34 18.42 6.13
N PRO A 133 -12.72 19.68 5.86
CA PRO A 133 -14.03 20.23 6.24
C PRO A 133 -15.22 19.46 5.62
N ALA A 134 -15.00 18.93 4.42
CA ALA A 134 -15.88 17.98 3.76
C ALA A 134 -15.00 16.89 3.15
N PHE A 135 -15.43 15.62 3.27
CA PHE A 135 -14.68 14.52 2.69
C PHE A 135 -14.55 14.69 1.18
N SER A 136 -13.33 14.61 0.70
CA SER A 136 -12.96 14.55 -0.71
C SER A 136 -11.74 13.65 -0.81
N GLU A 137 -11.61 12.90 -1.90
CA GLU A 137 -10.41 12.13 -2.15
C GLU A 137 -9.33 12.99 -2.82
N PRO A 138 -8.03 12.77 -2.53
CA PRO A 138 -6.94 13.42 -3.25
C PRO A 138 -7.04 13.20 -4.76
N ALA A 139 -6.62 14.18 -5.57
CA ALA A 139 -6.64 14.03 -7.02
C ALA A 139 -5.71 12.88 -7.46
N GLY A 140 -6.19 12.05 -8.41
CA GLY A 140 -5.41 10.96 -9.00
C GLY A 140 -5.48 9.62 -8.28
N VAL A 141 -6.18 9.54 -7.13
CA VAL A 141 -6.47 8.27 -6.44
C VAL A 141 -7.68 7.56 -7.05
N VAL A 142 -7.90 6.29 -6.71
CA VAL A 142 -9.12 5.60 -7.14
C VAL A 142 -10.32 6.11 -6.37
N ALA A 143 -11.39 6.40 -7.11
CA ALA A 143 -12.65 6.82 -6.53
C ALA A 143 -13.19 5.80 -5.53
N ASN A 144 -13.52 6.26 -4.33
CA ASN A 144 -14.04 5.48 -3.20
C ASN A 144 -13.07 4.42 -2.66
N SER A 145 -11.76 4.63 -2.80
CA SER A 145 -10.73 3.76 -2.24
C SER A 145 -10.12 4.31 -0.95
N GLY A 146 -10.49 5.53 -0.54
CA GLY A 146 -9.99 6.15 0.69
C GLY A 146 -10.43 5.44 1.96
N VAL A 147 -9.46 5.14 2.81
CA VAL A 147 -9.58 4.76 4.22
C VAL A 147 -9.16 5.95 5.08
N GLN A 148 -9.83 6.18 6.21
CA GLN A 148 -9.42 7.18 7.19
C GLN A 148 -8.86 6.48 8.43
N VAL A 149 -7.71 6.95 8.92
CA VAL A 149 -7.03 6.44 10.10
C VAL A 149 -7.01 7.54 11.18
N SER A 150 -7.54 7.24 12.36
CA SER A 150 -7.37 8.15 13.50
C SER A 150 -6.10 7.78 14.25
N VAL A 151 -5.22 8.76 14.50
CA VAL A 151 -4.02 8.60 15.32
C VAL A 151 -4.26 9.27 16.66
N ALA A 152 -4.11 8.51 17.74
CA ALA A 152 -4.22 9.03 19.10
C ALA A 152 -2.94 8.69 19.87
N ASP A 153 -2.38 9.66 20.59
CA ASP A 153 -1.36 9.41 21.60
C ASP A 153 -2.06 8.98 22.90
N PRO A 154 -1.84 7.75 23.41
CA PRO A 154 -2.51 7.26 24.62
C PRO A 154 -1.96 7.86 25.92
N LEU A 155 -0.84 8.61 25.87
CA LEU A 155 -0.25 9.20 27.08
C LEU A 155 -0.90 10.55 27.43
N PRO A 156 -1.27 10.80 28.70
CA PRO A 156 -1.85 12.08 29.10
C PRO A 156 -0.79 13.20 29.00
N GLY A 157 -1.10 14.25 28.22
CA GLY A 157 -0.29 15.47 28.12
C GLY A 157 0.29 15.81 26.75
N GLY A 158 -0.34 15.36 25.66
CA GLY A 158 0.01 15.76 24.29
C GLY A 158 0.03 17.27 24.05
#